data_AF-A0A2D6CZY4-F1
#
_entry.id   AF-A0A2D6CZY4-F1
#
_cell.length_a   1.000
_cell.length_b   1.000
_cell.length_c   1.000
_cell.angle_alpha   90.00
_cell.angle_beta   90.00
_cell.angle_gamma   90.00
#
_symmetry.space_group_name_H-M   'P 1'
#
loop_
_entity.id
_entity.type
_entity.pdbx_description
1 polymer ?
#
loop_
_entity_poly.entity_id
_entity_poly.type
_entity_poly.pdbx_seq_one_letter_code
_entity_poly.pdbx_strand_id
1 'polypeptide(L)'
;MALVAGAILLGVFIRAQPLPRLDGHRILAADGHRQLRQAEAIAGNSALRARDMLRSAPLGKPYAGQSLLHPRLLAVALVVDRLARPALTIERVAMYYPLVAYVAAACLFVALVARLTDLPTGVLSLLAFSVSSSVAHRTMAGLADRDGLVLVLFLASLYAAARWWDAPRFGRGIVWAVLCGVITGLLGLAWVGAGLLSAIICGATALHVLTNRLSGKQARLYAAWCVPGVAIMAMSPTFHLAPSASHTLLAIGAPVAVLLYVGIYAALRYGRLGDAAPNARAFPRTTSASAAGPPRGPRSLWAARCTGTSA
;
A
#
# COMPACT_ATOMS: atom_id res chain seq x y z
N MET A 1 -11.11 -14.73 12.95
CA MET A 1 -10.35 -15.27 11.80
C MET A 1 -11.26 -15.86 10.72
N ALA A 2 -12.20 -16.76 11.04
CA ALA A 2 -13.11 -17.34 10.03
C ALA A 2 -13.87 -16.29 9.20
N LEU A 3 -14.39 -15.22 9.82
CA LEU A 3 -15.07 -14.14 9.10
C LEU A 3 -14.15 -13.36 8.14
N VAL A 4 -12.88 -13.14 8.51
CA VAL A 4 -11.90 -12.50 7.62
C VAL A 4 -11.64 -13.38 6.41
N ALA A 5 -11.39 -14.67 6.63
CA ALA A 5 -11.19 -15.63 5.55
C ALA A 5 -12.43 -15.72 4.65
N GLY A 6 -13.63 -15.80 5.23
CA GLY A 6 -14.89 -15.83 4.47
C GLY A 6 -15.08 -14.58 3.60
N ALA A 7 -14.80 -13.38 4.13
CA ALA A 7 -14.89 -12.14 3.35
C ALA A 7 -13.88 -12.09 2.20
N ILE A 8 -12.62 -12.50 2.44
CA ILE A 8 -11.60 -12.58 1.39
C ILE A 8 -12.02 -13.60 0.32
N LEU A 9 -12.46 -14.80 0.73
CA LEU A 9 -12.92 -15.84 -0.19
C LEU A 9 -14.12 -15.40 -1.01
N LEU A 10 -15.07 -14.67 -0.42
CA LEU A 10 -16.19 -14.07 -1.15
C LEU A 10 -15.68 -13.09 -2.22
N GLY A 11 -14.75 -12.21 -1.87
CA GLY A 11 -14.21 -11.26 -2.83
C GLY A 11 -13.37 -11.92 -3.94
N VAL A 12 -12.65 -13.00 -3.63
CA VAL A 12 -11.96 -13.84 -4.63
C VAL A 12 -12.98 -14.51 -5.56
N PHE A 13 -14.04 -15.10 -4.99
CA PHE A 13 -15.11 -15.74 -5.75
C PHE A 13 -15.75 -14.78 -6.75
N ILE A 14 -16.08 -13.56 -6.33
CA ILE A 14 -16.63 -12.51 -7.22
C ILE A 14 -15.65 -12.17 -8.35
N ARG A 15 -14.36 -12.00 -8.04
CA ARG A 15 -13.33 -11.61 -9.03
C ARG A 15 -12.92 -12.75 -9.95
N ALA A 16 -13.16 -14.00 -9.55
CA ALA A 16 -12.86 -15.20 -10.32
C ALA A 16 -13.97 -15.56 -11.32
N GLN A 17 -15.16 -14.93 -11.26
CA GLN A 17 -16.29 -15.22 -12.16
C GLN A 17 -15.95 -15.18 -13.66
N PRO A 18 -15.03 -14.33 -14.16
CA PRO A 18 -14.66 -14.35 -15.57
C PRO A 18 -13.86 -15.59 -16.01
N LEU A 19 -13.16 -16.28 -15.10
CA LEU A 19 -12.19 -17.33 -15.43
C LEU A 19 -12.73 -18.42 -16.38
N PRO A 20 -13.95 -18.97 -16.19
CA PRO A 20 -14.48 -20.00 -17.09
C PRO A 20 -14.67 -19.53 -18.53
N ARG A 21 -14.73 -18.20 -18.79
CA ARG A 21 -14.91 -17.62 -20.12
C ARG A 21 -13.60 -17.17 -20.78
N LEU A 22 -12.50 -17.18 -20.02
CA LEU A 22 -11.18 -16.76 -20.51
C LEU A 22 -10.38 -17.90 -21.14
N ASP A 23 -10.84 -19.14 -20.99
CA ASP A 23 -10.23 -20.35 -21.56
C ASP A 23 -8.73 -20.52 -21.26
N GLY A 24 -8.25 -19.87 -20.20
CA GLY A 24 -6.84 -19.89 -19.78
C GLY A 24 -5.86 -19.09 -20.65
N HIS A 25 -6.31 -18.43 -21.71
CA HIS A 25 -5.44 -17.70 -22.66
C HIS A 25 -5.92 -16.28 -23.01
N ARG A 26 -7.14 -15.90 -22.64
CA ARG A 26 -7.67 -14.56 -22.93
C ARG A 26 -7.44 -13.60 -21.77
N ILE A 27 -7.04 -12.38 -22.10
CA ILE A 27 -6.88 -11.26 -21.16
C ILE A 27 -7.98 -10.24 -21.45
N LEU A 28 -8.47 -9.59 -20.39
CA LEU A 28 -9.47 -8.54 -20.46
C LEU A 28 -8.81 -7.18 -20.63
N ALA A 29 -9.51 -6.28 -21.32
CA ALA A 29 -9.15 -4.89 -21.58
C ALA A 29 -7.86 -4.66 -22.39
N ALA A 30 -7.85 -3.57 -23.16
CA ALA A 30 -6.74 -3.23 -24.04
C ALA A 30 -5.42 -2.96 -23.28
N ASP A 31 -5.50 -2.38 -22.07
CA ASP A 31 -4.32 -2.13 -21.26
C ASP A 31 -3.64 -3.42 -20.81
N GLY A 32 -4.40 -4.48 -20.49
CA GLY A 32 -3.85 -5.78 -20.11
C GLY A 32 -2.99 -6.40 -21.20
N HIS A 33 -3.44 -6.35 -22.45
CA HIS A 33 -2.64 -6.80 -23.61
C HIS A 33 -1.34 -6.02 -23.78
N ARG A 34 -1.34 -4.71 -23.50
CA ARG A 34 -0.10 -3.91 -23.53
C ARG A 34 0.88 -4.38 -22.46
N GLN A 35 0.41 -4.57 -21.23
CA GLN A 35 1.24 -5.00 -20.10
C GLN A 35 1.84 -6.39 -20.38
N LEU A 36 1.03 -7.30 -20.93
CA LEU A 36 1.44 -8.65 -21.29
C LEU A 36 2.55 -8.64 -22.34
N ARG A 37 2.37 -7.93 -23.45
CA ARG A 37 3.39 -7.81 -24.51
C ARG A 37 4.71 -7.24 -23.99
N GLN A 38 4.63 -6.22 -23.13
CA GLN A 38 5.83 -5.65 -22.51
C GLN A 38 6.52 -6.68 -21.60
N ALA A 39 5.74 -7.44 -20.83
CA ALA A 39 6.27 -8.48 -19.95
C ALA A 39 6.89 -9.64 -20.74
N GLU A 40 6.30 -10.05 -21.86
CA GLU A 40 6.84 -11.06 -22.79
C GLU A 40 8.20 -10.62 -23.35
N ALA A 41 8.28 -9.38 -23.85
CA ALA A 41 9.53 -8.84 -24.37
C ALA A 41 10.64 -8.84 -23.30
N ILE A 42 10.30 -8.41 -22.08
CA ILE A 42 11.24 -8.41 -20.94
C ILE A 42 11.66 -9.83 -20.56
N ALA A 43 10.71 -10.77 -20.46
CA ALA A 43 10.99 -12.16 -20.07
C ALA A 43 11.81 -12.93 -21.12
N GLY A 44 11.65 -12.59 -22.41
CA GLY A 44 12.44 -13.14 -23.51
C GLY A 44 13.86 -12.56 -23.62
N ASN A 45 14.32 -11.77 -22.66
CA ASN A 45 15.58 -11.01 -22.71
C ASN A 45 15.70 -10.08 -23.92
N SER A 46 14.59 -9.74 -24.57
CA SER A 46 14.60 -8.75 -25.64
C SER A 46 14.54 -7.36 -25.01
N ALA A 47 15.48 -6.49 -25.37
CA ALA A 47 15.39 -5.11 -24.94
C ALA A 47 14.08 -4.50 -25.45
N LEU A 48 13.30 -3.87 -24.58
CA LEU A 48 12.15 -3.09 -25.01
C LEU A 48 12.66 -2.03 -26.00
N ARG A 49 12.12 -2.05 -27.22
CA ARG A 49 12.41 -1.04 -28.25
C ARG A 49 12.17 0.35 -27.65
N ALA A 50 12.94 1.37 -28.01
CA ALA A 50 12.74 2.71 -27.42
C ALA A 50 11.31 3.28 -27.63
N ARG A 51 10.64 2.87 -28.72
CA ARG A 51 9.28 3.26 -29.09
C ARG A 51 8.40 2.05 -29.41
N ASP A 52 7.17 2.12 -28.92
CA ASP A 52 6.08 1.21 -29.24
C ASP A 52 5.43 1.63 -30.56
N MET A 53 5.86 1.01 -31.66
CA MET A 53 5.30 1.31 -33.00
C MET A 53 3.88 0.78 -33.19
N LEU A 54 3.39 -0.08 -32.30
CA LEU A 54 2.01 -0.57 -32.32
C LEU A 54 1.03 0.43 -31.69
N ARG A 55 1.50 1.58 -31.21
CA ARG A 55 0.70 2.65 -30.64
C ARG A 55 1.02 3.97 -31.33
N SER A 56 0.01 4.70 -31.76
CA SER A 56 0.18 6.02 -32.39
C SER A 56 1.04 5.96 -33.67
N ALA A 57 0.75 5.00 -34.54
CA ALA A 57 1.40 4.91 -35.85
C ALA A 57 1.11 6.18 -36.70
N PRO A 58 2.08 6.64 -37.51
CA PRO A 58 3.41 6.06 -37.76
C PRO A 58 4.49 6.49 -36.76
N LEU A 59 4.21 7.42 -35.84
CA LEU A 59 5.21 8.04 -34.95
C LEU A 59 5.66 7.12 -33.80
N GLY A 60 4.82 6.18 -33.40
CA GLY A 60 5.03 5.33 -32.25
C GLY A 60 4.87 6.08 -30.92
N LYS A 61 4.83 5.33 -29.80
CA LYS A 61 4.80 5.93 -28.45
C LYS A 61 6.09 5.58 -27.68
N PRO A 62 6.85 6.57 -27.17
CA PRO A 62 8.05 6.27 -26.38
C PRO A 62 7.70 5.56 -25.06
N TYR A 63 8.55 4.63 -24.63
CA TYR A 63 8.45 4.06 -23.27
C TYR A 63 9.09 4.94 -22.21
N ALA A 64 9.91 5.92 -22.60
CA ALA A 64 10.63 6.83 -21.71
C ALA A 64 9.75 7.74 -20.82
N GLY A 65 8.43 7.52 -20.76
CA GLY A 65 7.53 8.17 -19.78
C GLY A 65 6.47 7.21 -19.23
N GLN A 66 6.61 5.90 -19.50
CA GLN A 66 5.68 4.87 -19.06
C GLN A 66 6.26 4.11 -17.86
N SER A 67 5.40 3.81 -16.90
CA SER A 67 5.76 2.90 -15.81
C SER A 67 6.01 1.50 -16.37
N LEU A 68 7.22 0.98 -16.15
CA LEU A 68 7.60 -0.39 -16.51
C LEU A 68 7.66 -1.32 -15.30
N LEU A 69 7.27 -0.86 -14.10
CA LEU A 69 7.35 -1.69 -12.89
C LEU A 69 6.43 -2.90 -12.98
N HIS A 70 5.18 -2.70 -13.40
CA HIS A 70 4.20 -3.79 -13.49
C HIS A 70 4.58 -4.87 -14.53
N PRO A 71 4.94 -4.54 -15.79
CA PRO A 71 5.42 -5.54 -16.76
C PRO A 71 6.66 -6.30 -16.26
N ARG A 72 7.59 -5.61 -15.58
CA ARG A 72 8.77 -6.26 -14.99
C ARG A 72 8.39 -7.27 -13.91
N LEU A 73 7.42 -6.94 -13.06
CA LEU A 73 6.94 -7.86 -12.03
C LEU A 73 6.24 -9.09 -12.64
N LEU A 74 5.47 -8.92 -13.71
CA LEU A 74 4.89 -10.05 -14.45
C LEU A 74 5.97 -10.95 -15.06
N ALA A 75 7.01 -10.35 -15.66
CA ALA A 75 8.13 -11.09 -16.22
C ALA A 75 8.92 -11.87 -15.14
N VAL A 76 9.20 -11.23 -14.00
CA VAL A 76 9.86 -11.88 -12.86
C VAL A 76 9.00 -13.02 -12.30
N ALA A 77 7.69 -12.80 -12.13
CA ALA A 77 6.77 -13.83 -11.67
C ALA A 77 6.78 -15.06 -12.59
N LEU A 78 6.78 -14.86 -13.91
CA LEU A 78 6.91 -15.96 -14.88
C LEU A 78 8.23 -16.74 -14.72
N VAL A 79 9.36 -16.04 -14.58
CA VAL A 79 10.68 -16.69 -14.43
C VAL A 79 10.70 -17.52 -13.15
N VAL A 80 10.23 -16.96 -12.04
CA VAL A 80 10.16 -17.66 -10.74
C VAL A 80 9.23 -18.86 -10.82
N ASP A 81 8.03 -18.71 -11.40
CA ASP A 81 7.07 -19.79 -11.52
C ASP A 81 7.56 -20.93 -12.40
N ARG A 82 8.30 -20.63 -13.48
CA ARG A 82 8.88 -21.65 -14.37
C ARG A 82 9.92 -22.53 -13.69
N LEU A 83 10.54 -22.06 -12.61
CA LEU A 83 11.44 -22.91 -11.79
C LEU A 83 10.69 -24.08 -11.15
N ALA A 84 9.42 -23.87 -10.78
CA ALA A 84 8.58 -24.90 -10.17
C ALA A 84 7.67 -25.62 -11.20
N ARG A 85 7.21 -24.89 -12.23
CA ARG A 85 6.20 -25.34 -13.19
C ARG A 85 6.57 -24.85 -14.61
N PRO A 86 7.38 -25.61 -15.36
CA PRO A 86 7.86 -25.18 -16.68
C PRO A 86 6.76 -24.88 -17.70
N ALA A 87 5.58 -25.50 -17.55
CA ALA A 87 4.42 -25.31 -18.42
C ALA A 87 3.61 -24.02 -18.16
N LEU A 88 4.02 -23.18 -17.20
CA LEU A 88 3.29 -21.94 -16.92
C LEU A 88 3.57 -20.88 -18.01
N THR A 89 2.49 -20.34 -18.59
CA THR A 89 2.55 -19.25 -19.57
C THR A 89 2.35 -17.90 -18.90
N ILE A 90 2.79 -16.82 -19.57
CA ILE A 90 2.69 -15.47 -19.04
C ILE A 90 1.25 -14.96 -18.97
N GLU A 91 0.40 -15.42 -19.87
CA GLU A 91 -1.04 -15.17 -19.86
C GLU A 91 -1.68 -15.70 -18.59
N ARG A 92 -1.28 -16.90 -18.13
CA ARG A 92 -1.77 -17.45 -16.86
C ARG A 92 -1.32 -16.60 -15.67
N VAL A 93 -0.05 -16.20 -15.63
CA VAL A 93 0.46 -15.29 -14.58
C VAL A 93 -0.36 -14.00 -14.56
N ALA A 94 -0.51 -13.36 -15.72
CA ALA A 94 -1.27 -12.13 -15.90
C ALA A 94 -2.77 -12.28 -15.55
N MET A 95 -3.36 -13.44 -15.83
CA MET A 95 -4.76 -13.75 -15.54
C MET A 95 -5.04 -13.87 -14.04
N TYR A 96 -4.18 -14.55 -13.28
CA TYR A 96 -4.37 -14.78 -11.85
C TYR A 96 -3.78 -13.67 -10.96
N TYR A 97 -2.85 -12.88 -11.49
CA TYR A 97 -2.19 -11.78 -10.78
C TYR A 97 -3.17 -10.83 -10.03
N PRO A 98 -4.28 -10.35 -10.64
CA PRO A 98 -5.22 -9.46 -9.96
C PRO A 98 -5.87 -10.08 -8.72
N LEU A 99 -6.08 -11.41 -8.72
CA LEU A 99 -6.63 -12.13 -7.56
C LEU A 99 -5.63 -12.15 -6.41
N VAL A 100 -4.36 -12.43 -6.71
CA VAL A 100 -3.28 -12.41 -5.71
C VAL A 100 -3.12 -11.01 -5.12
N ALA A 101 -3.13 -9.98 -5.98
CA ALA A 101 -3.08 -8.60 -5.57
C ALA A 101 -4.29 -8.21 -4.70
N TYR A 102 -5.50 -8.67 -5.06
CA TYR A 102 -6.70 -8.46 -4.24
C TYR A 102 -6.56 -9.07 -2.85
N VAL A 103 -6.11 -10.33 -2.73
CA VAL A 103 -5.93 -10.98 -1.43
C VAL A 103 -4.93 -10.21 -0.56
N ALA A 104 -3.80 -9.79 -1.14
CA ALA A 104 -2.82 -8.98 -0.42
C ALA A 104 -3.41 -7.63 0.02
N ALA A 105 -4.12 -6.93 -0.88
CA ALA A 105 -4.80 -5.68 -0.58
C ALA A 105 -5.86 -5.85 0.51
N ALA A 106 -6.67 -6.91 0.48
CA ALA A 106 -7.69 -7.20 1.47
C ALA A 106 -7.10 -7.43 2.87
N CYS A 107 -6.00 -8.19 2.97
CA CYS A 107 -5.26 -8.37 4.22
C CYS A 107 -4.71 -7.05 4.78
N LEU A 108 -4.11 -6.22 3.92
CA LEU A 108 -3.61 -4.91 4.32
C LEU A 108 -4.75 -3.96 4.73
N PHE A 109 -5.87 -4.02 4.02
CA PHE A 109 -7.04 -3.19 4.30
C PHE A 109 -7.62 -3.49 5.68
N VAL A 110 -7.90 -4.77 5.99
CA VAL A 110 -8.42 -5.13 7.32
C VAL A 110 -7.40 -4.81 8.42
N ALA A 111 -6.11 -5.02 8.18
CA ALA A 111 -5.05 -4.68 9.13
C ALA A 111 -4.96 -3.17 9.38
N LEU A 112 -5.12 -2.34 8.34
CA LEU A 112 -5.15 -0.89 8.43
C LEU A 112 -6.38 -0.40 9.19
N VAL A 113 -7.58 -0.85 8.82
CA VAL A 113 -8.81 -0.43 9.51
C VAL A 113 -8.78 -0.87 10.96
N ALA A 114 -8.46 -2.14 11.25
CA ALA A 114 -8.37 -2.63 12.62
C ALA A 114 -7.29 -1.92 13.45
N ARG A 115 -6.28 -1.33 12.81
CA ARG A 115 -5.26 -0.51 13.48
C ARG A 115 -5.78 0.87 13.85
N LEU A 116 -6.59 1.47 12.99
CA LEU A 116 -7.17 2.81 13.16
C LEU A 116 -8.41 2.79 14.07
N THR A 117 -9.15 1.69 14.08
CA THR A 117 -10.36 1.48 14.87
C THR A 117 -10.23 0.21 15.71
N ASP A 118 -10.85 -0.89 15.25
CA ASP A 118 -10.96 -2.18 15.92
C ASP A 118 -11.20 -3.30 14.90
N LEU A 119 -10.97 -4.55 15.30
CA LEU A 119 -11.08 -5.71 14.40
C LEU A 119 -12.52 -5.92 13.87
N PRO A 120 -13.60 -5.87 14.69
CA PRO A 120 -14.97 -5.94 14.18
C PRO A 120 -15.28 -4.93 13.07
N THR A 121 -14.93 -3.65 13.27
CA THR A 121 -15.09 -2.59 12.26
C THR A 121 -14.27 -2.88 11.00
N GLY A 122 -13.06 -3.42 11.17
CA GLY A 122 -12.21 -3.87 10.07
C GLY A 122 -12.83 -5.00 9.25
N VAL A 123 -13.45 -6.00 9.90
CA VAL A 123 -14.13 -7.11 9.23
C VAL A 123 -15.36 -6.62 8.47
N LEU A 124 -16.18 -5.77 9.08
CA LEU A 124 -17.36 -5.20 8.42
C LEU A 124 -16.97 -4.36 7.20
N SER A 125 -15.93 -3.54 7.35
CA SER A 125 -15.38 -2.73 6.27
C SER A 125 -14.81 -3.61 5.14
N LEU A 126 -14.15 -4.73 5.50
CA LEU A 126 -13.62 -5.70 4.53
C LEU A 126 -14.74 -6.35 3.72
N LEU A 127 -15.90 -6.66 4.32
CA LEU A 127 -17.05 -7.18 3.57
C LEU A 127 -17.51 -6.18 2.51
N ALA A 128 -17.68 -4.89 2.88
CA ALA A 128 -18.02 -3.83 1.94
C ALA A 128 -16.97 -3.66 0.83
N PHE A 129 -15.68 -3.70 1.19
CA PHE A 129 -14.57 -3.65 0.23
C PHE A 129 -14.56 -4.85 -0.74
N SER A 130 -14.91 -6.04 -0.24
CA SER A 130 -14.92 -7.30 -1.02
C SER A 130 -15.98 -7.28 -2.12
N VAL A 131 -17.16 -6.69 -1.86
CA VAL A 131 -18.28 -6.60 -2.80
C VAL A 131 -18.33 -5.28 -3.57
N SER A 132 -17.44 -4.33 -3.26
CA SER A 132 -17.38 -3.03 -3.92
C SER A 132 -17.13 -3.18 -5.42
N SER A 133 -18.05 -2.68 -6.25
CA SER A 133 -17.96 -2.76 -7.71
C SER A 133 -16.75 -2.00 -8.27
N SER A 134 -16.40 -0.85 -7.67
CA SER A 134 -15.26 -0.04 -8.11
C SER A 134 -13.93 -0.74 -7.92
N VAL A 135 -13.76 -1.47 -6.81
CA VAL A 135 -12.58 -2.29 -6.55
C VAL A 135 -12.63 -3.57 -7.39
N ALA A 136 -13.78 -4.24 -7.41
CA ALA A 136 -13.95 -5.52 -8.11
C ALA A 136 -13.61 -5.39 -9.59
N HIS A 137 -14.20 -4.44 -10.31
CA HIS A 137 -13.96 -4.24 -11.74
C HIS A 137 -12.48 -4.02 -12.07
N ARG A 138 -11.69 -3.45 -11.14
CA ARG A 138 -10.26 -3.12 -11.33
C ARG A 138 -9.31 -4.24 -10.87
N THR A 139 -9.84 -5.30 -10.28
CA THR A 139 -9.06 -6.42 -9.70
C THR A 139 -9.63 -7.80 -10.06
N MET A 140 -10.46 -7.89 -11.11
CA MET A 140 -10.98 -9.16 -11.60
C MET A 140 -9.90 -10.01 -12.28
N ALA A 141 -10.05 -11.32 -12.23
CA ALA A 141 -9.22 -12.24 -13.00
C ALA A 141 -9.27 -11.90 -14.50
N GLY A 142 -8.12 -12.03 -15.16
CA GLY A 142 -7.96 -11.65 -16.56
C GLY A 142 -7.75 -10.15 -16.79
N LEU A 143 -8.02 -9.26 -15.83
CA LEU A 143 -7.71 -7.84 -15.97
C LEU A 143 -6.26 -7.57 -15.54
N ALA A 144 -5.31 -7.89 -16.42
CA ALA A 144 -3.88 -7.78 -16.17
C ALA A 144 -3.34 -6.33 -16.20
N ASP A 145 -4.00 -5.42 -15.50
CA ASP A 145 -3.55 -4.03 -15.35
C ASP A 145 -2.84 -3.81 -14.00
N ARG A 146 -2.13 -2.69 -13.90
CA ARG A 146 -1.36 -2.30 -12.71
C ARG A 146 -2.22 -1.95 -11.50
N ASP A 147 -3.53 -1.79 -11.65
CA ASP A 147 -4.43 -1.29 -10.61
C ASP A 147 -4.41 -2.15 -9.34
N GLY A 148 -4.29 -3.48 -9.47
CA GLY A 148 -4.07 -4.37 -8.34
C GLY A 148 -2.77 -4.07 -7.58
N LEU A 149 -1.67 -3.77 -8.30
CA LEU A 149 -0.38 -3.43 -7.69
C LEU A 149 -0.50 -2.13 -6.90
N VAL A 150 -1.11 -1.13 -7.56
CA VAL A 150 -1.32 0.21 -7.04
C VAL A 150 -2.10 0.13 -5.73
N LEU A 151 -3.17 -0.66 -5.69
CA LEU A 151 -3.98 -0.84 -4.50
C LEU A 151 -3.20 -1.48 -3.35
N VAL A 152 -2.40 -2.52 -3.63
CA VAL A 152 -1.52 -3.16 -2.62
C VAL A 152 -0.50 -2.16 -2.07
N LEU A 153 0.24 -1.48 -2.94
CA LEU A 153 1.28 -0.53 -2.54
C LEU A 153 0.69 0.67 -1.79
N PHE A 154 -0.47 1.18 -2.22
CA PHE A 154 -1.17 2.27 -1.54
C PHE A 154 -1.59 1.88 -0.12
N LEU A 155 -2.24 0.73 0.05
CA LEU A 155 -2.66 0.24 1.37
C LEU A 155 -1.47 -0.14 2.26
N ALA A 156 -0.43 -0.75 1.69
CA ALA A 156 0.79 -1.07 2.43
C ALA A 156 1.48 0.19 2.94
N SER A 157 1.52 1.25 2.13
CA SER A 157 2.11 2.51 2.54
C SER A 157 1.28 3.21 3.61
N LEU A 158 -0.06 3.23 3.49
CA LEU A 158 -0.93 3.77 4.54
C LEU A 158 -0.79 2.98 5.85
N TYR A 159 -0.70 1.66 5.77
CA TYR A 159 -0.46 0.81 6.93
C TYR A 159 0.88 1.13 7.59
N ALA A 160 1.98 1.21 6.83
CA ALA A 160 3.29 1.62 7.35
C ALA A 160 3.25 3.04 7.94
N ALA A 161 2.50 3.96 7.30
CA ALA A 161 2.25 5.32 7.79
C ALA A 161 1.37 5.39 9.05
N ALA A 162 0.55 4.39 9.34
CA ALA A 162 -0.10 4.27 10.65
C ALA A 162 0.89 3.73 11.70
N ARG A 163 1.74 2.77 11.30
CA ARG A 163 2.68 2.08 12.21
C ARG A 163 3.82 2.98 12.71
N TRP A 164 4.41 3.82 11.86
CA TRP A 164 5.48 4.73 12.31
C TRP A 164 4.96 5.84 13.24
N TRP A 165 3.71 6.27 13.08
CA TRP A 165 3.13 7.42 13.76
C TRP A 165 2.95 7.11 15.25
N ASP A 166 2.46 5.90 15.51
CA ASP A 166 2.23 5.38 16.86
C ASP A 166 3.40 4.56 17.41
N ALA A 167 4.55 4.54 16.72
CA ALA A 167 5.67 3.71 17.13
C ALA A 167 6.15 4.13 18.52
N PRO A 168 6.21 3.24 19.53
CA PRO A 168 6.62 3.63 20.88
C PRO A 168 8.09 4.04 20.93
N ARG A 169 8.95 3.27 20.26
CA ARG A 169 10.39 3.48 20.18
C ARG A 169 10.76 4.15 18.87
N PHE A 170 11.66 5.13 18.93
CA PHE A 170 12.10 5.89 17.76
C PHE A 170 12.71 4.99 16.67
N GLY A 171 13.58 4.04 17.03
CA GLY A 171 14.19 3.12 16.06
C GLY A 171 13.17 2.29 15.29
N ARG A 172 12.12 1.78 15.95
CA ARG A 172 11.01 1.10 15.26
C ARG A 172 10.24 2.06 14.35
N GLY A 173 10.05 3.29 14.79
CA GLY A 173 9.44 4.36 13.98
C GLY A 173 10.23 4.60 12.70
N ILE A 174 11.56 4.68 12.76
CA ILE A 174 12.42 4.87 11.58
C ILE A 174 12.25 3.71 10.60
N VAL A 175 12.24 2.45 11.06
CA VAL A 175 12.06 1.30 10.17
C VAL A 175 10.73 1.40 9.41
N TRP A 176 9.62 1.71 10.11
CA TRP A 176 8.33 1.92 9.47
C TRP A 176 8.30 3.16 8.57
N ALA A 177 9.03 4.23 8.92
CA ALA A 177 9.18 5.45 8.12
C ALA A 177 9.80 5.16 6.77
N VAL A 178 10.97 4.51 6.80
CA VAL A 178 11.76 4.18 5.62
C VAL A 178 10.98 3.18 4.77
N LEU A 179 10.38 2.15 5.38
CA LEU A 179 9.55 1.19 4.67
C LEU A 179 8.36 1.88 3.98
N CYS A 180 7.68 2.79 4.69
CA CYS A 180 6.61 3.61 4.11
C CYS A 180 7.12 4.42 2.91
N GLY A 181 8.28 5.07 3.05
CA GLY A 181 8.89 5.89 2.00
C GLY A 181 9.24 5.06 0.78
N VAL A 182 9.89 3.91 0.97
CA VAL A 182 10.23 2.96 -0.11
C VAL A 182 8.97 2.48 -0.83
N ILE A 183 7.94 2.07 -0.09
CA ILE A 183 6.67 1.61 -0.69
C ILE A 183 5.97 2.76 -1.44
N THR A 184 5.96 3.98 -0.89
CA THR A 184 5.42 5.18 -1.56
C THR A 184 6.20 5.44 -2.86
N GLY A 185 7.53 5.31 -2.83
CA GLY A 185 8.39 5.45 -4.00
C GLY A 185 8.07 4.42 -5.08
N LEU A 186 7.94 3.15 -4.71
CA LEU A 186 7.51 2.07 -5.61
C LEU A 186 6.10 2.32 -6.17
N LEU A 187 5.19 2.87 -5.37
CA LEU A 187 3.88 3.30 -5.84
C LEU A 187 4.02 4.38 -6.92
N GLY A 188 4.91 5.35 -6.76
CA GLY A 188 5.22 6.36 -7.79
C GLY A 188 5.81 5.75 -9.05
N LEU A 189 6.64 4.71 -8.93
CA LEU A 189 7.13 3.95 -10.08
C LEU A 189 6.00 3.18 -10.78
N ALA A 190 4.98 2.71 -10.06
CA ALA A 190 3.84 1.98 -10.62
C ALA A 190 2.79 2.94 -11.24
N TRP A 191 2.50 4.06 -10.58
CA TRP A 191 1.36 4.92 -10.87
C TRP A 191 1.61 6.38 -10.56
N VAL A 192 1.28 7.22 -11.53
CA VAL A 192 1.44 8.68 -11.48
C VAL A 192 0.61 9.32 -10.35
N GLY A 193 -0.48 8.66 -9.95
CA GLY A 193 -1.35 9.12 -8.86
C GLY A 193 -0.76 8.93 -7.45
N ALA A 194 0.48 8.45 -7.30
CA ALA A 194 1.17 8.38 -6.01
C ALA A 194 1.22 9.73 -5.27
N GLY A 195 1.16 10.85 -6.00
CA GLY A 195 1.04 12.19 -5.43
C GLY A 195 -0.15 12.38 -4.50
N LEU A 196 -1.25 11.63 -4.69
CA LEU A 196 -2.40 11.66 -3.77
C LEU A 196 -2.02 11.13 -2.39
N LEU A 197 -1.27 10.03 -2.33
CA LEU A 197 -0.80 9.47 -1.06
C LEU A 197 0.19 10.42 -0.38
N SER A 198 1.14 10.97 -1.14
CA SER A 198 2.07 12.00 -0.65
C SER A 198 1.30 13.18 -0.06
N ALA A 199 0.25 13.66 -0.73
CA ALA A 199 -0.59 14.75 -0.27
C ALA A 199 -1.31 14.43 1.06
N ILE A 200 -1.81 13.21 1.23
CA ILE A 200 -2.43 12.77 2.50
C ILE A 200 -1.43 12.85 3.66
N ILE A 201 -0.21 12.30 3.48
CA ILE A 201 0.84 12.29 4.51
C ILE A 201 1.33 13.73 4.81
N CYS A 202 1.51 14.54 3.76
CA CYS A 202 1.88 15.95 3.88
C CYS A 202 0.81 16.76 4.62
N GLY A 203 -0.46 16.59 4.25
CA GLY A 203 -1.59 17.26 4.88
C GLY A 203 -1.71 16.93 6.37
N ALA A 204 -1.60 15.65 6.72
CA ALA A 204 -1.59 15.21 8.12
C ALA A 204 -0.42 15.83 8.91
N THR A 205 0.77 15.88 8.32
CA THR A 205 1.96 16.48 8.95
C THR A 205 1.81 18.00 9.10
N ALA A 206 1.33 18.68 8.06
CA ALA A 206 1.06 20.11 8.08
C ALA A 206 0.03 20.46 9.16
N LEU A 207 -1.06 19.69 9.28
CA LEU A 207 -2.05 19.87 10.35
C LEU A 207 -1.42 19.74 11.74
N HIS A 208 -0.47 18.81 11.93
CA HIS A 208 0.28 18.70 13.18
C HIS A 208 1.17 19.91 13.47
N VAL A 209 1.76 20.54 12.44
CA VAL A 209 2.51 21.78 12.63
C VAL A 209 1.56 22.93 12.99
N LEU A 210 0.48 23.11 12.23
CA LEU A 210 -0.51 24.18 12.44
C LEU A 210 -1.18 24.11 13.82
N THR A 211 -1.40 22.90 14.34
CA THR A 211 -1.96 22.68 15.69
C THR A 211 -0.89 22.67 16.79
N ASN A 212 0.37 22.96 16.47
CA ASN A 212 1.50 22.93 17.40
C ASN A 212 1.72 21.56 18.08
N ARG A 213 1.25 20.49 17.45
CA ARG A 213 1.30 19.09 17.93
C ARG A 213 2.45 18.27 17.35
N LEU A 214 3.22 18.84 16.41
CA LEU A 214 4.36 18.15 15.85
C LEU A 214 5.50 18.06 16.87
N SER A 215 5.92 16.84 17.18
CA SER A 215 7.10 16.55 18.01
C SER A 215 8.39 16.49 17.17
N GLY A 216 9.54 16.78 17.76
CA GLY A 216 10.85 16.60 17.09
C GLY A 216 11.13 15.14 16.70
N LYS A 217 10.48 14.18 17.35
CA LYS A 217 10.43 12.78 16.91
C LYS A 217 9.69 12.64 15.58
N GLN A 218 8.46 13.15 15.49
CA GLN A 218 7.66 13.11 14.26
C GLN A 218 8.33 13.85 13.09
N ALA A 219 9.00 14.98 13.35
CA ALA A 219 9.77 15.70 12.34
C ALA A 219 10.87 14.82 11.71
N ARG A 220 11.67 14.13 12.53
CA ARG A 220 12.71 13.21 12.05
C ARG A 220 12.14 11.98 11.36
N LEU A 221 11.03 11.45 11.88
CA LEU A 221 10.33 10.37 11.20
C LEU A 221 9.88 10.81 9.81
N TYR A 222 9.20 11.95 9.68
CA TYR A 222 8.79 12.50 8.39
C TYR A 222 9.94 12.60 7.37
N ALA A 223 11.12 13.07 7.80
CA ALA A 223 12.32 13.08 6.96
C ALA A 223 12.73 11.66 6.49
N ALA A 224 12.68 10.68 7.39
CA ALA A 224 13.01 9.28 7.08
C ALA A 224 12.03 8.60 6.11
N TRP A 225 10.80 9.11 5.95
CA TRP A 225 9.89 8.71 4.87
C TRP A 225 10.16 9.50 3.58
N CYS A 226 10.28 10.82 3.70
CA CYS A 226 10.37 11.72 2.56
C CYS A 226 11.59 11.42 1.70
N VAL A 227 12.77 11.24 2.31
CA VAL A 227 14.03 11.04 1.56
C VAL A 227 13.99 9.80 0.66
N PRO A 228 13.75 8.56 1.15
CA PRO A 228 13.72 7.39 0.29
C PRO A 228 12.55 7.43 -0.71
N GLY A 229 11.39 7.94 -0.30
CA GLY A 229 10.23 8.04 -1.20
C GLY A 229 10.49 8.97 -2.38
N VAL A 230 10.96 10.19 -2.12
CA VAL A 230 11.31 11.17 -3.15
C VAL A 230 12.46 10.66 -4.02
N ALA A 231 13.50 10.08 -3.42
CA ALA A 231 14.64 9.54 -4.17
C ALA A 231 14.21 8.50 -5.20
N ILE A 232 13.38 7.52 -4.80
CA ILE A 232 12.87 6.48 -5.71
C ILE A 232 11.95 7.09 -6.79
N MET A 233 11.07 8.02 -6.43
CA MET A 233 10.20 8.68 -7.42
C MET A 233 11.02 9.47 -8.44
N ALA A 234 12.06 10.18 -8.02
CA ALA A 234 12.92 10.96 -8.93
C ALA A 234 13.60 10.09 -10.00
N MET A 235 13.82 8.80 -9.74
CA MET A 235 14.34 7.84 -10.73
C MET A 235 13.35 7.55 -11.86
N SER A 236 12.06 7.82 -11.70
CA SER A 236 11.05 7.62 -12.74
C SER A 236 11.08 8.77 -13.76
N PRO A 237 11.17 8.46 -15.07
CA PRO A 237 11.02 9.44 -16.13
C PRO A 237 9.73 10.25 -16.09
N THR A 238 8.66 9.66 -15.53
CA THR A 238 7.39 10.37 -15.35
C THR A 238 7.55 11.65 -14.54
N PHE A 239 8.40 11.65 -13.50
CA PHE A 239 8.52 12.78 -12.59
C PHE A 239 9.64 13.75 -13.00
N HIS A 240 10.80 13.26 -13.46
CA HIS A 240 11.91 14.17 -13.82
C HIS A 240 11.76 14.83 -15.20
N LEU A 241 11.02 14.23 -16.14
CA LEU A 241 10.76 14.85 -17.45
C LEU A 241 9.63 15.89 -17.41
N ALA A 242 8.84 15.92 -16.32
CA ALA A 242 7.71 16.83 -16.15
C ALA A 242 7.70 17.45 -14.74
N PRO A 243 8.72 18.23 -14.36
CA PRO A 243 8.87 18.75 -12.99
C PRO A 243 7.75 19.70 -12.57
N SER A 244 7.17 20.44 -13.51
CA SER A 244 6.07 21.38 -13.27
C SER A 244 4.68 20.74 -13.35
N ALA A 245 4.58 19.46 -13.70
CA ALA A 245 3.28 18.79 -13.76
C ALA A 245 2.69 18.64 -12.36
N SER A 246 1.37 18.81 -12.24
CA SER A 246 0.66 18.77 -10.96
C SER A 246 0.92 17.48 -10.16
N HIS A 247 1.00 16.34 -10.85
CA HIS A 247 1.31 15.07 -10.21
C HIS A 247 2.74 15.02 -9.64
N THR A 248 3.72 15.64 -10.30
CA THR A 248 5.09 15.75 -9.80
C THR A 248 5.18 16.70 -8.62
N LEU A 249 4.48 17.84 -8.69
CA LEU A 249 4.38 18.77 -7.57
C LEU A 249 3.75 18.11 -6.35
N LEU A 250 2.71 17.30 -6.50
CA LEU A 250 2.10 16.57 -5.38
C LEU A 250 2.98 15.42 -4.88
N ALA A 251 3.65 14.69 -5.77
CA ALA A 251 4.44 13.51 -5.44
C ALA A 251 5.80 13.85 -4.81
N ILE A 252 6.47 14.89 -5.30
CA ILE A 252 7.83 15.28 -4.90
C ILE A 252 7.85 16.68 -4.26
N GLY A 253 7.25 17.67 -4.94
CA GLY A 253 7.30 19.07 -4.50
C GLY A 253 6.73 19.28 -3.10
N ALA A 254 5.51 18.79 -2.85
CA ALA A 254 4.82 18.94 -1.57
C ALA A 254 5.56 18.25 -0.41
N PRO A 255 6.04 17.00 -0.53
CA PRO A 255 6.88 16.39 0.50
C PRO A 255 8.14 17.19 0.84
N VAL A 256 8.86 17.67 -0.18
CA VAL A 256 10.08 18.47 0.03
C VAL A 256 9.76 19.81 0.68
N ALA A 257 8.72 20.51 0.22
CA ALA A 257 8.30 21.78 0.80
C ALA A 257 7.88 21.63 2.27
N VAL A 258 7.09 20.60 2.59
CA VAL A 258 6.70 20.30 3.98
C VAL A 258 7.91 19.87 4.80
N LEU A 259 8.87 19.11 4.24
CA LEU A 259 10.11 18.75 4.95
C LEU A 259 10.91 19.98 5.35
N LEU A 260 11.11 20.93 4.42
CA LEU A 260 11.81 22.19 4.70
C LEU A 260 11.08 23.00 5.77
N TYR A 261 9.76 23.13 5.65
CA TYR A 261 8.95 23.84 6.63
C TYR A 261 9.00 23.19 8.03
N VAL A 262 8.88 21.85 8.10
CA VAL A 262 9.02 21.06 9.33
C VAL A 262 10.41 21.22 9.93
N GLY A 263 11.46 21.27 9.10
CA GLY A 263 12.84 21.51 9.53
C GLY A 263 13.02 22.88 10.18
N ILE A 264 12.55 23.94 9.53
CA ILE A 264 12.56 25.31 10.07
C ILE A 264 11.76 25.38 11.38
N TYR A 265 10.55 24.83 11.38
CA TYR A 265 9.69 24.78 12.56
C TYR A 265 10.37 24.05 13.73
N ALA A 266 10.98 22.90 13.49
CA ALA A 266 11.71 22.14 14.50
C ALA A 266 12.95 22.90 15.01
N ALA A 267 13.71 23.55 14.13
CA ALA A 267 14.87 24.34 14.51
C ALA A 267 14.49 25.54 15.39
N LEU A 268 13.42 26.27 15.05
CA LEU A 268 12.93 27.40 15.84
C LEU A 268 12.37 26.95 17.20
N ARG A 269 11.60 25.85 17.21
CA ARG A 269 10.95 25.36 18.43
C ARG A 269 11.93 24.68 19.38
N TYR A 270 12.83 23.85 18.88
CA TYR A 270 13.72 23.02 19.71
C TYR A 270 15.14 23.56 19.81
N GLY A 271 15.61 24.34 18.83
CA GLY A 271 16.94 24.95 18.88
C GLY A 271 17.05 26.10 19.90
N ARG A 272 15.95 26.78 20.22
CA ARG A 272 15.93 27.79 21.30
C ARG A 272 15.76 27.20 22.70
N LEU A 273 15.30 25.96 22.81
CA LEU A 273 15.04 25.27 24.08
C LEU A 273 16.19 24.35 24.46
N GLY A 274 17.44 24.83 24.37
CA GLY A 274 18.56 24.17 25.03
C GLY A 274 18.13 23.77 26.45
N ASP A 275 18.02 22.47 26.67
CA ASP A 275 17.88 21.78 27.95
C ASP A 275 16.55 21.82 28.71
N ALA A 276 15.55 22.62 28.32
CA ALA A 276 14.22 22.52 28.93
C ALA A 276 13.26 21.75 28.01
N ALA A 277 13.44 20.43 27.90
CA ALA A 277 12.38 19.58 27.38
C ALA A 277 11.13 19.87 28.22
N PRO A 278 10.05 20.47 27.65
CA PRO A 278 8.87 20.73 28.44
C PRO A 278 8.40 19.36 28.90
N ASN A 279 8.55 19.11 30.20
CA ASN A 279 7.98 17.98 30.91
C ASN A 279 6.57 17.91 30.37
N ALA A 280 6.34 16.89 29.53
CA ALA A 280 5.09 16.72 28.84
C ALA A 280 4.07 16.76 29.97
N ARG A 281 3.34 17.87 30.09
CA ARG A 281 2.20 17.96 30.98
C ARG A 281 1.40 16.77 30.51
N ALA A 282 1.46 15.72 31.32
CA ALA A 282 0.74 14.50 31.06
C ALA A 282 -0.66 15.03 30.89
N PHE A 283 -1.14 15.04 29.64
CA PHE A 283 -2.55 15.18 29.43
C PHE A 283 -3.13 14.19 30.42
N PRO A 284 -4.09 14.60 31.27
CA PRO A 284 -4.81 13.62 32.05
C PRO A 284 -5.17 12.57 31.02
N ARG A 285 -4.54 11.38 31.13
CA ARG A 285 -5.17 10.20 30.59
C ARG A 285 -6.57 10.42 31.09
N THR A 286 -7.54 10.45 30.20
CA THR A 286 -8.87 10.04 30.56
C THR A 286 -8.64 8.65 31.16
N THR A 287 -8.28 8.63 32.44
CA THR A 287 -8.61 7.61 33.39
C THR A 287 -10.06 7.46 33.07
N SER A 288 -10.31 6.42 32.30
CA SER A 288 -11.52 5.64 32.32
C SER A 288 -12.51 6.34 33.22
N ALA A 289 -13.55 6.91 32.61
CA ALA A 289 -14.84 6.84 33.26
C ALA A 289 -14.88 5.48 33.96
N SER A 290 -14.83 5.57 35.29
CA SER A 290 -15.36 4.62 36.25
C SER A 290 -15.68 3.27 35.62
N ALA A 291 -14.94 2.20 35.91
CA ALA A 291 -15.22 1.41 37.11
C ALA A 291 -16.69 0.96 37.25
N ALA A 292 -17.48 0.94 36.16
CA ALA A 292 -18.49 -0.08 35.96
C ALA A 292 -17.76 -1.33 35.49
N GLY A 293 -17.34 -2.14 36.46
CA GLY A 293 -16.81 -3.46 36.17
C GLY A 293 -17.78 -4.23 35.26
N PRO A 294 -17.29 -5.04 34.33
CA PRO A 294 -18.16 -6.04 33.72
C PRO A 294 -18.78 -6.85 34.87
N PRO A 295 -20.09 -7.16 34.85
CA PRO A 295 -20.63 -8.15 35.76
C PRO A 295 -19.73 -9.37 35.65
N ARG A 296 -19.25 -9.85 36.79
CA ARG A 296 -18.57 -11.14 36.89
C ARG A 296 -19.57 -12.20 36.46
N GLY A 297 -19.69 -12.41 35.16
CA GLY A 297 -20.33 -13.59 34.59
C GLY A 297 -19.58 -14.81 35.10
N PRO A 298 -20.28 -15.92 35.37
CA PRO A 298 -19.73 -17.05 36.12
C PRO A 298 -18.47 -17.57 35.44
N ARG A 299 -17.35 -17.41 36.16
CA ARG A 299 -16.13 -18.16 35.92
C ARG A 299 -16.49 -19.64 36.05
N SER A 300 -15.98 -20.43 35.10
CA SER A 300 -15.81 -21.89 35.16
C SER A 300 -17.06 -22.76 35.39
N LEU A 301 -17.63 -23.27 34.30
CA LEU A 301 -18.38 -24.53 34.30
C LEU A 301 -17.92 -25.53 33.20
N TRP A 302 -16.73 -25.34 32.63
CA TRP A 302 -16.18 -26.26 31.61
C TRP A 302 -14.80 -26.82 31.96
N ALA A 303 -14.55 -27.04 33.26
CA ALA A 303 -13.36 -27.75 33.72
C ALA A 303 -13.69 -28.58 34.98
N ALA A 304 -14.52 -29.62 34.82
CA ALA A 304 -14.53 -30.79 35.72
C ALA A 304 -15.37 -31.92 35.11
N ARG A 305 -14.82 -33.15 35.19
CA ARG A 305 -15.41 -34.49 34.91
C ARG A 305 -15.12 -35.09 33.53
N CYS A 306 -13.92 -35.66 33.41
CA CYS A 306 -13.70 -36.97 32.80
C CYS A 306 -12.61 -37.71 33.59
N THR A 307 -12.91 -38.07 34.85
CA THR A 307 -12.15 -39.06 35.61
C THR A 307 -13.12 -39.89 36.45
N GLY A 308 -13.07 -41.22 36.30
CA GLY A 308 -13.89 -42.23 36.97
C GLY A 308 -14.50 -43.22 35.95
N THR A 309 -13.92 -44.38 35.58
CA THR A 309 -13.79 -45.66 36.36
C THR A 309 -15.03 -45.89 37.21
N SER A 310 -15.82 -46.97 37.16
CA SER A 310 -15.73 -48.41 36.81
C SER A 310 -17.20 -48.87 36.63
N ALA A 311 -17.62 -50.05 36.18
CA ALA A 311 -17.12 -51.42 36.09
C ALA A 311 -17.97 -52.15 35.02
#